data_AF-A0A3D3ZBV4-F1
#
_entry.id   AF-A0A3D3ZBV4-F1
#
_cell.length_a   1.000
_cell.length_b   1.000
_cell.length_c   1.000
_cell.angle_alpha   90.00
_cell.angle_beta   90.00
_cell.angle_gamma   90.00
#
_symmetry.space_group_name_H-M   'P 1'
#
loop_
_entity.id
_entity.type
_entity.pdbx_description
1 polymer ?
#
loop_
_entity_poly.entity_id
_entity_poly.type
_entity_poly.pdbx_seq_one_letter_code
_entity_poly.pdbx_strand_id
1 'polypeptide(L)'
;EFSVLIAEINELLAGEKTAQFNALPTWEEKYAFIKAGLTEQSMDVFAILPQSIQQQLFLERDPHGNVQVSLIESEKLFSALVRDNLAARKAAGTYCGKFSTQHHFLGYEGRCAFPSNFDADYCYSLGYNAFMLIQYGYTGYLSKVSNLSKPAEEWVAGGMPITKMMNMERRNGKDKPVIRKALVELDGKPFRFFAEHRAEWAAETCYVYPGAIQYFGPREVCDLTTRTLALEKA
;
A
#
# COMPACT_ATOMS: atom_id res chain seq x y z
N GLU A 1 -0.70 -16.15 8.07
CA GLU A 1 -1.71 -15.97 9.13
C GLU A 1 -2.65 -14.80 8.83
N PHE A 2 -2.26 -13.54 8.97
CA PHE A 2 -3.19 -12.41 8.74
C PHE A 2 -3.79 -12.37 7.32
N SER A 3 -3.02 -12.68 6.27
CA SER A 3 -3.57 -12.77 4.91
C SER A 3 -4.60 -13.89 4.73
N VAL A 4 -4.47 -14.99 5.51
CA VAL A 4 -5.44 -16.09 5.52
C VAL A 4 -6.72 -15.63 6.20
N LEU A 5 -6.60 -14.97 7.35
CA LEU A 5 -7.72 -14.32 8.04
C LEU A 5 -8.48 -13.36 7.09
N ILE A 6 -7.79 -12.49 6.36
CA ILE A 6 -8.42 -11.57 5.41
C ILE A 6 -9.14 -12.32 4.28
N ALA A 7 -8.54 -13.38 3.74
CA ALA A 7 -9.17 -14.19 2.70
C ALA A 7 -10.44 -14.88 3.21
N GLU A 8 -10.41 -15.46 4.41
CA GLU A 8 -11.57 -16.07 5.04
C GLU A 8 -12.67 -15.05 5.35
N ILE A 9 -12.32 -13.85 5.86
CA ILE A 9 -13.30 -12.77 6.08
C ILE A 9 -13.94 -12.36 4.75
N ASN A 10 -13.17 -12.28 3.66
CA ASN A 10 -13.72 -11.93 2.34
C ASN A 10 -14.71 -12.98 1.83
N GLU A 11 -14.44 -14.27 2.06
CA GLU A 11 -15.36 -15.35 1.71
C GLU A 11 -16.58 -15.36 2.63
N LEU A 12 -16.39 -15.09 3.92
CA LEU A 12 -17.47 -14.99 4.91
C LEU A 12 -18.46 -13.89 4.56
N LEU A 13 -17.96 -12.78 4.01
CA LEU A 13 -18.73 -11.63 3.54
C LEU A 13 -19.04 -11.68 2.03
N ALA A 14 -19.00 -12.83 1.39
CA ALA A 14 -19.40 -12.94 -0.01
C ALA A 14 -20.93 -13.03 -0.16
N GLY A 15 -21.49 -12.21 -1.05
CA GLY A 15 -22.90 -12.30 -1.46
C GLY A 15 -23.89 -12.03 -0.32
N GLU A 16 -24.92 -12.88 -0.21
CA GLU A 16 -26.05 -12.73 0.72
C GLU A 16 -25.63 -12.74 2.20
N LYS A 17 -24.49 -13.36 2.54
CA LYS A 17 -23.95 -13.38 3.90
C LYS A 17 -23.59 -12.00 4.43
N THR A 18 -23.24 -11.05 3.55
CA THR A 18 -23.00 -9.66 3.94
C THR A 18 -24.27 -9.02 4.51
N ALA A 19 -25.42 -9.23 3.87
CA ALA A 19 -26.68 -8.69 4.35
C ALA A 19 -27.07 -9.30 5.70
N GLN A 20 -26.83 -10.60 5.89
CA GLN A 20 -27.05 -11.28 7.17
C GLN A 20 -26.15 -10.71 8.27
N PHE A 21 -24.85 -10.56 8.01
CA PHE A 21 -23.90 -9.99 8.98
C PHE A 21 -24.26 -8.55 9.35
N ASN A 22 -24.66 -7.73 8.38
CA ASN A 22 -25.02 -6.33 8.60
C ASN A 22 -26.34 -6.16 9.37
N ALA A 23 -27.26 -7.13 9.26
CA ALA A 23 -28.53 -7.14 9.97
C ALA A 23 -28.39 -7.48 11.47
N LEU A 24 -27.26 -8.05 11.90
CA LEU A 24 -27.01 -8.36 13.30
C LEU A 24 -26.92 -7.07 14.15
N PRO A 25 -27.73 -6.93 15.21
CA PRO A 25 -27.84 -5.66 15.94
C PRO A 25 -26.69 -5.41 16.91
N THR A 26 -26.04 -6.44 17.44
CA THR A 26 -24.97 -6.29 18.44
C THR A 26 -23.62 -6.78 17.95
N TRP A 27 -22.54 -6.27 18.55
CA TRP A 27 -21.19 -6.77 18.29
C TRP A 27 -21.00 -8.21 18.76
N GLU A 28 -21.68 -8.61 19.84
CA GLU A 28 -21.58 -9.97 20.38
C GLU A 28 -22.14 -11.01 19.39
N GLU A 29 -23.30 -10.74 18.78
CA GLU A 29 -23.85 -11.61 17.73
C GLU A 29 -22.97 -11.62 16.47
N LYS A 30 -22.43 -10.45 16.07
CA LYS A 30 -21.47 -10.37 14.97
C LYS A 30 -20.22 -11.20 15.26
N TYR A 31 -19.70 -11.14 16.47
CA TYR A 31 -18.53 -11.90 16.89
C TYR A 31 -18.82 -13.41 16.89
N ALA A 32 -20.00 -13.83 17.35
CA ALA A 32 -20.42 -15.23 17.28
C ALA A 32 -20.52 -15.73 15.83
N PHE A 33 -21.08 -14.91 14.92
CA PHE A 33 -21.11 -15.20 13.49
C PHE A 33 -19.71 -15.35 12.89
N ILE A 34 -18.78 -14.46 13.25
CA ILE A 34 -17.38 -14.51 12.83
C ILE A 34 -16.71 -15.79 13.34
N LYS A 35 -16.87 -16.10 14.63
CA LYS A 35 -16.30 -17.29 15.25
C LYS A 35 -16.80 -18.59 14.61
N ALA A 36 -18.06 -18.62 14.16
CA ALA A 36 -18.62 -19.77 13.45
C ALA A 36 -18.14 -19.87 12.00
N GLY A 37 -17.69 -18.77 11.41
CA GLY A 37 -17.30 -18.67 10.00
C GLY A 37 -15.80 -18.74 9.70
N LEU A 38 -14.96 -18.51 10.71
CA LEU A 38 -13.50 -18.56 10.59
C LEU A 38 -12.94 -19.91 11.07
N THR A 39 -11.78 -20.28 10.53
CA THR A 39 -10.98 -21.39 11.08
C THR A 39 -10.47 -21.04 12.48
N GLU A 40 -10.14 -22.05 13.29
CA GLU A 40 -9.56 -21.86 14.62
C GLU A 40 -8.29 -21.00 14.56
N GLN A 41 -7.40 -21.26 13.60
CA GLN A 41 -6.17 -20.47 13.43
C GLN A 41 -6.46 -19.00 13.07
N SER A 42 -7.42 -18.74 12.18
CA SER A 42 -7.83 -17.38 11.84
C SER A 42 -8.49 -16.67 13.03
N MET A 43 -9.27 -17.42 13.83
CA MET A 43 -9.93 -16.90 15.02
C MET A 43 -8.92 -16.50 16.11
N ASP A 44 -7.86 -17.29 16.31
CA ASP A 44 -6.78 -16.96 17.25
C ASP A 44 -6.10 -15.64 16.87
N VAL A 45 -5.79 -15.46 15.58
CA VAL A 45 -5.22 -14.21 15.06
C VAL A 45 -6.20 -13.05 15.26
N PHE A 46 -7.49 -13.26 14.97
CA PHE A 46 -8.51 -12.24 15.12
C PHE A 46 -8.71 -11.81 16.58
N ALA A 47 -8.67 -12.75 17.53
CA ALA A 47 -8.87 -12.49 18.94
C ALA A 47 -7.76 -11.65 19.58
N ILE A 48 -6.55 -11.66 19.01
CA ILE A 48 -5.42 -10.83 19.47
C ILE A 48 -5.63 -9.35 19.10
N LEU A 49 -6.45 -9.06 18.08
CA LEU A 49 -6.65 -7.70 17.60
C LEU A 49 -7.49 -6.89 18.60
N PRO A 50 -7.19 -5.60 18.81
CA PRO A 50 -8.09 -4.69 19.53
C PRO A 50 -9.47 -4.66 18.89
N GLN A 51 -10.52 -4.57 19.70
CA GLN A 51 -11.91 -4.60 19.23
C GLN A 51 -12.21 -3.56 18.13
N SER A 52 -11.60 -2.37 18.20
CA SER A 52 -11.75 -1.34 17.15
C SER A 52 -11.21 -1.80 15.79
N ILE A 53 -10.09 -2.52 15.78
CA ILE A 53 -9.49 -3.08 14.56
C ILE A 53 -10.31 -4.26 14.05
N GLN A 54 -10.78 -5.12 14.96
CA GLN A 54 -11.71 -6.19 14.61
C GLN A 54 -12.92 -5.66 13.85
N GLN A 55 -13.53 -4.57 14.33
CA GLN A 55 -14.67 -3.91 13.67
C GLN A 55 -14.30 -3.33 12.29
N GLN A 56 -13.13 -2.70 12.18
CA GLN A 56 -12.66 -2.10 10.92
C GLN A 56 -12.47 -3.13 9.79
N LEU A 57 -12.14 -4.39 10.10
CA LEU A 57 -12.01 -5.47 9.11
C LEU A 57 -13.32 -5.81 8.38
N PHE A 58 -14.47 -5.42 8.96
CA PHE A 58 -15.81 -5.67 8.44
C PHE A 58 -16.50 -4.41 7.91
N LEU A 59 -15.76 -3.31 7.75
CA LEU A 59 -16.23 -2.14 7.03
C LEU A 59 -16.53 -2.47 5.56
N GLU A 60 -17.36 -1.60 4.96
CA GLU A 60 -17.85 -1.74 3.59
C GLU A 60 -16.70 -1.97 2.60
N ARG A 61 -16.89 -2.97 1.72
CA ARG A 61 -15.92 -3.33 0.70
C ARG A 61 -15.94 -2.32 -0.45
N ASP A 62 -14.82 -2.17 -1.15
CA ASP A 62 -14.77 -1.35 -2.37
C ASP A 62 -15.61 -2.00 -3.51
N PRO A 63 -15.90 -1.29 -4.62
CA PRO A 63 -16.64 -1.85 -5.75
C PRO A 63 -16.01 -3.10 -6.40
N HIS A 64 -14.77 -3.42 -6.06
CA HIS A 64 -14.04 -4.60 -6.53
C HIS A 64 -14.04 -5.75 -5.51
N GLY A 65 -14.69 -5.58 -4.34
CA GLY A 65 -14.80 -6.57 -3.28
C GLY A 65 -13.62 -6.59 -2.30
N ASN A 66 -12.69 -5.62 -2.37
CA ASN A 66 -11.54 -5.59 -1.47
C ASN A 66 -11.87 -4.90 -0.15
N VAL A 67 -11.18 -5.33 0.91
CA VAL A 67 -11.13 -4.60 2.19
C VAL A 67 -10.53 -3.23 1.93
N GLN A 68 -11.18 -2.18 2.43
CA GLN A 68 -10.63 -0.83 2.39
C GLN A 68 -9.51 -0.70 3.43
N VAL A 69 -8.32 -1.20 3.10
CA VAL A 69 -7.17 -1.24 4.01
C VAL A 69 -6.75 0.14 4.50
N SER A 70 -7.06 1.20 3.76
CA SER A 70 -6.83 2.59 4.19
C SER A 70 -7.72 3.05 5.34
N LEU A 71 -8.82 2.34 5.62
CA LEU A 71 -9.68 2.58 6.78
C LEU A 71 -9.25 1.75 8.00
N ILE A 72 -8.30 0.84 7.84
CA ILE A 72 -7.72 0.08 8.94
C ILE A 72 -6.59 0.90 9.54
N GLU A 73 -6.78 1.32 10.78
CA GLU A 73 -5.83 2.11 11.58
C GLU A 73 -4.68 1.20 12.07
N SER A 74 -3.90 0.70 11.12
CA SER A 74 -2.81 -0.26 11.35
C SER A 74 -1.74 0.30 12.29
N GLU A 75 -1.50 1.61 12.25
CA GLU A 75 -0.60 2.30 13.17
C GLU A 75 -1.08 2.25 14.63
N LYS A 76 -2.40 2.28 14.86
CA LYS A 76 -3.00 2.12 16.19
C LYS A 76 -3.00 0.66 16.64
N LEU A 77 -3.14 -0.29 15.71
CA LEU A 77 -2.93 -1.71 16.01
C LEU A 77 -1.52 -1.95 16.56
N PHE A 78 -0.49 -1.49 15.82
CA PHE A 78 0.90 -1.67 16.26
C PHE A 78 1.18 -0.98 17.60
N SER A 79 0.70 0.25 17.80
CA SER A 79 0.92 0.95 19.07
C SER A 79 0.25 0.26 20.25
N ALA A 80 -0.95 -0.30 20.07
CA ALA A 80 -1.64 -1.06 21.10
C ALA A 80 -0.86 -2.33 21.47
N LEU A 81 -0.43 -3.12 20.49
CA LEU A 81 0.34 -4.34 20.72
C LEU A 81 1.68 -4.06 21.41
N VAL A 82 2.39 -3.01 20.99
CA VAL A 82 3.65 -2.58 21.62
C VAL A 82 3.40 -2.11 23.05
N ARG A 83 2.35 -1.32 23.30
CA ARG A 83 2.00 -0.85 24.65
C ARG A 83 1.74 -2.03 25.59
N ASP A 84 0.98 -3.02 25.16
CA ASP A 84 0.62 -4.16 25.99
C ASP A 84 1.86 -5.03 26.29
N ASN A 85 2.74 -5.22 25.29
CA ASN A 85 4.03 -5.88 25.50
C ASN A 85 4.92 -5.13 26.50
N LEU A 86 5.05 -3.81 26.34
CA LEU A 86 5.87 -2.97 27.24
C LEU A 86 5.29 -2.90 28.66
N ALA A 87 3.96 -2.95 28.82
CA ALA A 87 3.30 -3.02 30.11
C ALA A 87 3.63 -4.34 30.83
N ALA A 88 3.56 -5.47 30.14
CA ALA A 88 3.96 -6.78 30.68
C ALA A 88 5.45 -6.77 31.09
N ARG A 89 6.33 -6.22 30.24
CA ARG A 89 7.76 -6.09 30.55
C ARG A 89 8.03 -5.18 31.75
N LYS A 90 7.25 -4.11 31.91
CA LYS A 90 7.34 -3.21 33.07
C LYS A 90 6.90 -3.92 34.36
N ALA A 91 5.82 -4.71 34.31
CA ALA A 91 5.38 -5.53 35.44
C ALA A 91 6.44 -6.58 35.83
N ALA A 92 7.16 -7.13 34.84
CA ALA A 92 8.28 -8.06 35.05
C ALA A 92 9.61 -7.37 35.42
N GLY A 93 9.66 -6.04 35.53
CA GLY A 93 10.90 -5.30 35.85
C GLY A 93 11.96 -5.25 34.74
N THR A 94 11.64 -5.68 33.51
CA THR A 94 12.59 -5.73 32.36
C THR A 94 12.47 -4.53 31.42
N TYR A 95 11.66 -3.53 31.79
CA TYR A 95 11.51 -2.27 31.08
C TYR A 95 11.19 -1.14 32.04
N CYS A 96 12.06 -0.11 32.08
CA CYS A 96 11.92 1.07 32.94
C CYS A 96 11.54 2.35 32.18
N GLY A 97 11.37 2.26 30.86
CA GLY A 97 11.09 3.42 30.02
C GLY A 97 9.65 3.94 30.10
N LYS A 98 9.43 5.08 29.43
CA LYS A 98 8.10 5.64 29.18
C LYS A 98 7.78 5.49 27.70
N PHE A 99 6.63 4.89 27.40
CA PHE A 99 6.12 4.77 26.04
C PHE A 99 4.94 5.71 25.85
N SER A 100 5.02 6.60 24.87
CA SER A 100 3.95 7.50 24.46
C SER A 100 3.97 7.61 22.94
N THR A 101 2.79 7.59 22.32
CA THR A 101 2.67 7.51 20.86
C THR A 101 1.91 8.70 20.30
N GLN A 102 2.30 9.07 19.08
CA GLN A 102 1.52 9.94 18.21
C GLN A 102 1.27 9.16 16.92
N HIS A 103 0.07 9.31 16.37
CA HIS A 103 -0.38 8.58 15.18
C HIS A 103 -0.57 9.58 14.05
N HIS A 104 -0.02 9.25 12.88
CA HIS A 104 -0.15 10.04 11.68
C HIS A 104 -0.56 9.10 10.55
N PHE A 105 -1.51 9.55 9.74
CA PHE A 105 -1.91 8.86 8.52
C PHE A 105 -1.86 9.85 7.37
N LEU A 106 -0.74 9.82 6.64
CA LEU A 106 -0.49 10.72 5.52
C LEU A 106 -0.89 10.00 4.22
N GLY A 107 -1.88 10.54 3.51
CA GLY A 107 -2.44 9.91 2.32
C GLY A 107 -3.13 10.92 1.41
N TYR A 108 -4.35 11.36 1.79
CA TYR A 108 -5.20 12.19 0.94
C TYR A 108 -4.54 13.52 0.55
N GLU A 109 -3.81 14.14 1.48
CA GLU A 109 -3.10 15.40 1.28
C GLU A 109 -2.01 15.32 0.18
N GLY A 110 -1.47 14.12 -0.09
CA GLY A 110 -0.46 13.92 -1.12
C GLY A 110 -1.02 13.65 -2.52
N ARG A 111 -2.32 13.33 -2.65
CA ARG A 111 -2.92 12.89 -3.93
C ARG A 111 -3.32 14.02 -4.86
N CYS A 112 -3.54 15.22 -4.32
CA CYS A 112 -3.92 16.42 -5.07
C CYS A 112 -2.95 17.58 -4.85
N ALA A 113 -1.69 17.26 -4.49
CA ALA A 113 -0.62 18.25 -4.45
C ALA A 113 -0.20 18.66 -5.87
N PHE A 114 0.50 19.79 -5.99
CA PHE A 114 1.14 20.16 -7.24
C PHE A 114 2.16 19.08 -7.66
N PRO A 115 2.18 18.65 -8.93
CA PRO A 115 3.12 17.63 -9.39
C PRO A 115 4.54 18.20 -9.40
N SER A 116 5.53 17.38 -9.04
CA SER A 116 6.95 17.72 -9.21
C SER A 116 7.28 18.02 -10.67
N ASN A 117 8.42 18.68 -10.96
CA ASN A 117 8.87 18.87 -12.34
C ASN A 117 8.93 17.53 -13.10
N PHE A 118 9.44 16.48 -12.43
CA PHE A 118 9.47 15.12 -12.97
C PHE A 118 8.08 14.63 -13.39
N ASP A 119 7.08 14.71 -12.51
CA ASP A 119 5.72 14.23 -12.82
C ASP A 119 5.02 15.13 -13.83
N ALA A 120 5.30 16.44 -13.83
CA ALA A 120 4.76 17.37 -14.81
C ALA A 120 5.25 17.03 -16.22
N ASP A 121 6.56 16.87 -16.39
CA ASP A 121 7.18 16.48 -17.66
C ASP A 121 6.73 15.08 -18.09
N TYR A 122 6.71 14.12 -17.15
CA TYR A 122 6.34 12.74 -17.43
C TYR A 122 4.88 12.62 -17.86
N CYS A 123 3.96 13.26 -17.12
CA CYS A 123 2.53 13.20 -17.45
C CYS A 123 2.22 13.94 -18.75
N TYR A 124 2.86 15.09 -19.00
CA TYR A 124 2.73 15.80 -20.28
C TYR A 124 3.20 14.92 -21.45
N SER A 125 4.39 14.33 -21.31
CA SER A 125 4.97 13.43 -22.31
C SER A 125 4.09 12.21 -22.58
N LEU A 126 3.51 11.60 -21.54
CA LEU A 126 2.58 10.48 -21.69
C LEU A 126 1.32 10.85 -22.48
N GLY A 127 0.73 12.02 -22.20
CA GLY A 127 -0.45 12.52 -22.91
C GLY A 127 -0.15 12.81 -24.39
N TYR A 128 0.97 13.49 -24.66
CA TYR A 128 1.40 13.79 -26.03
C TYR A 128 1.72 12.50 -26.81
N ASN A 129 2.42 11.55 -26.19
CA ASN A 129 2.73 10.27 -26.80
C ASN A 129 1.47 9.42 -27.04
N ALA A 130 0.46 9.47 -26.16
CA ALA A 130 -0.81 8.81 -26.39
C ALA A 130 -1.51 9.33 -27.64
N PHE A 131 -1.49 10.66 -27.85
CA PHE A 131 -1.97 11.25 -29.10
C PHE A 131 -1.20 10.71 -30.32
N MET A 132 0.12 10.64 -30.25
CA MET A 132 0.93 10.10 -31.36
C MET A 132 0.60 8.63 -31.66
N LEU A 133 0.41 7.79 -30.64
CA LEU A 133 -0.01 6.39 -30.82
C LEU A 133 -1.35 6.30 -31.55
N ILE A 134 -2.32 7.16 -31.21
CA ILE A 134 -3.61 7.25 -31.90
C ILE A 134 -3.43 7.68 -33.35
N GLN A 135 -2.62 8.72 -33.61
CA GLN A 135 -2.35 9.21 -34.96
C GLN A 135 -1.73 8.15 -35.87
N TYR A 136 -0.89 7.27 -35.32
CA TYR A 136 -0.31 6.14 -36.05
C TYR A 136 -1.22 4.90 -36.13
N GLY A 137 -2.45 4.95 -35.61
CA GLY A 137 -3.45 3.89 -35.73
C GLY A 137 -3.29 2.73 -34.74
N TYR A 138 -2.55 2.91 -33.64
CA TYR A 138 -2.41 1.89 -32.60
C TYR A 138 -3.62 1.86 -31.65
N THR A 139 -4.06 0.67 -31.27
CA THR A 139 -5.12 0.43 -30.28
C THR A 139 -4.74 -0.69 -29.30
N GLY A 140 -5.22 -0.60 -28.05
CA GLY A 140 -4.86 -1.56 -26.99
C GLY A 140 -3.43 -1.41 -26.45
N TYR A 141 -2.80 -0.25 -26.66
CA TYR A 141 -1.47 0.10 -26.15
C TYR A 141 -1.57 1.09 -24.98
N LEU A 142 -0.73 0.89 -23.97
CA LEU A 142 -0.43 1.87 -22.94
C LEU A 142 0.64 2.83 -23.46
N SER A 143 0.42 4.14 -23.29
CA SER A 143 1.47 5.15 -23.51
C SER A 143 2.64 4.90 -22.56
N LYS A 144 3.86 4.90 -23.10
CA LYS A 144 5.07 4.58 -22.35
C LYS A 144 6.15 5.61 -22.65
N VAL A 145 6.84 6.07 -21.61
CA VAL A 145 8.09 6.82 -21.72
C VAL A 145 9.17 6.05 -20.95
N SER A 146 10.37 5.92 -21.54
CA SER A 146 11.50 5.16 -20.99
C SER A 146 12.69 6.10 -20.73
N ASN A 147 13.73 5.59 -20.05
CA ASN A 147 14.91 6.36 -19.62
C ASN A 147 14.61 7.47 -18.60
N LEU A 148 13.62 7.26 -17.73
CA LEU A 148 13.16 8.25 -16.76
C LEU A 148 14.20 8.69 -15.71
N SER A 149 15.34 8.01 -15.60
CA SER A 149 16.45 8.44 -14.72
C SER A 149 17.39 9.44 -15.40
N LYS A 150 17.20 9.71 -16.69
CA LYS A 150 17.93 10.71 -17.48
C LYS A 150 17.14 12.02 -17.54
N PRO A 151 17.78 13.14 -17.93
CA PRO A 151 17.07 14.37 -18.25
C PRO A 151 15.92 14.13 -19.25
N ALA A 152 14.84 14.91 -19.14
CA ALA A 152 13.63 14.73 -19.93
C ALA A 152 13.89 14.75 -21.46
N GLU A 153 14.92 15.47 -21.88
CA GLU A 153 15.37 15.57 -23.27
C GLU A 153 15.91 14.23 -23.83
N GLU A 154 16.30 13.29 -22.96
CA GLU A 154 16.82 11.96 -23.32
C GLU A 154 15.76 10.84 -23.17
N TRP A 155 14.51 11.20 -22.85
CA TRP A 155 13.45 10.23 -22.70
C TRP A 155 13.00 9.65 -24.03
N VAL A 156 12.60 8.36 -24.01
CA VAL A 156 12.18 7.63 -25.21
C VAL A 156 10.71 7.26 -25.12
N ALA A 157 9.90 7.83 -26.01
CA ALA A 157 8.47 7.57 -26.12
C ALA A 157 8.17 6.28 -26.90
N GLY A 158 7.06 5.62 -26.56
CA GLY A 158 6.61 4.40 -27.24
C GLY A 158 5.29 3.85 -26.70
N GLY A 159 4.95 2.63 -27.07
CA GLY A 159 3.73 1.95 -26.62
C GLY A 159 4.00 0.56 -26.04
N MET A 160 3.18 0.13 -25.08
CA MET A 160 3.19 -1.24 -24.55
C MET A 160 1.82 -1.92 -24.72
N PRO A 161 1.70 -3.05 -25.43
CA PRO A 161 0.43 -3.77 -25.51
C PRO A 161 -0.06 -4.14 -24.11
N ILE A 162 -1.30 -3.77 -23.77
CA ILE A 162 -1.85 -3.95 -22.42
C ILE A 162 -1.87 -5.42 -21.98
N THR A 163 -2.09 -6.33 -22.94
CA THR A 163 -2.14 -7.78 -22.71
C THR A 163 -0.84 -8.35 -22.17
N LYS A 164 0.32 -7.72 -22.43
CA LYS A 164 1.61 -8.16 -21.87
C LYS A 164 1.72 -7.96 -20.35
N MET A 165 0.86 -7.12 -19.77
CA MET A 165 0.84 -6.85 -18.32
C MET A 165 -0.23 -7.67 -17.59
N MET A 166 -1.04 -8.45 -18.31
CA MET A 166 -2.19 -9.15 -17.75
C MET A 166 -1.86 -10.57 -17.27
N ASN A 167 -2.56 -11.01 -16.24
CA ASN A 167 -2.64 -12.38 -15.75
C ASN A 167 -4.10 -12.76 -15.45
N MET A 168 -4.35 -14.03 -15.13
CA MET A 168 -5.65 -14.49 -14.62
C MET A 168 -5.65 -14.46 -13.09
N GLU A 169 -6.64 -13.79 -12.50
CA GLU A 169 -6.89 -13.80 -11.05
C GLU A 169 -8.35 -14.18 -10.77
N ARG A 170 -8.59 -14.93 -9.69
CA ARG A 170 -9.93 -15.28 -9.24
C ARG A 170 -10.50 -14.17 -8.34
N ARG A 171 -11.57 -13.50 -8.78
CA ARG A 171 -12.26 -12.44 -8.04
C ARG A 171 -13.77 -12.68 -8.01
N ASN A 172 -14.37 -12.60 -6.82
CA ASN A 172 -15.79 -12.94 -6.58
C ASN A 172 -16.15 -14.32 -7.16
N GLY A 173 -15.29 -15.32 -6.93
CA GLY A 173 -15.50 -16.70 -7.40
C GLY A 173 -15.34 -16.94 -8.91
N LYS A 174 -14.89 -15.94 -9.70
CA LYS A 174 -14.70 -16.07 -11.16
C LYS A 174 -13.29 -15.68 -11.59
N ASP A 175 -12.74 -16.37 -12.58
CA ASP A 175 -11.44 -16.04 -13.14
C ASP A 175 -11.57 -14.86 -14.10
N LYS A 176 -10.79 -13.80 -13.88
CA LYS A 176 -10.84 -12.55 -14.65
C LYS A 176 -9.44 -12.15 -15.10
N PRO A 177 -9.27 -11.65 -16.34
CA PRO A 177 -8.01 -11.09 -16.78
C PRO A 177 -7.79 -9.72 -16.13
N VAL A 178 -6.68 -9.54 -15.44
CA VAL A 178 -6.34 -8.31 -14.70
C VAL A 178 -4.87 -7.96 -14.88
N ILE A 179 -4.50 -6.70 -14.68
CA ILE A 179 -3.09 -6.29 -14.67
C ILE A 179 -2.46 -6.75 -13.35
N ARG A 180 -1.33 -7.45 -13.44
CA ARG A 180 -0.58 -7.90 -12.27
C ARG A 180 -0.04 -6.70 -11.51
N LYS A 181 -0.32 -6.61 -10.21
CA LYS A 181 0.31 -5.60 -9.34
C LYS A 181 1.80 -5.89 -9.21
N ALA A 182 2.64 -4.92 -9.55
CA ALA A 182 4.06 -4.96 -9.24
C ALA A 182 4.23 -4.66 -7.74
N LEU A 183 4.80 -5.61 -7.00
CA LEU A 183 5.15 -5.46 -5.59
C LEU A 183 6.65 -5.18 -5.47
N VAL A 184 7.11 -4.83 -4.26
CA VAL A 184 8.54 -4.64 -4.00
C VAL A 184 9.29 -5.96 -4.25
N GLU A 185 10.34 -5.89 -5.08
CA GLU A 185 11.28 -6.99 -5.29
C GLU A 185 12.28 -7.02 -4.12
N LEU A 186 12.20 -8.06 -3.29
CA LEU A 186 13.03 -8.17 -2.07
C LEU A 186 14.52 -8.42 -2.37
N ASP A 187 14.82 -8.88 -3.57
CA ASP A 187 16.17 -9.00 -4.11
C ASP A 187 16.59 -7.80 -4.97
N GLY A 188 15.69 -6.84 -5.19
CA GLY A 188 15.96 -5.61 -5.94
C GLY A 188 16.84 -4.62 -5.18
N LYS A 189 17.55 -3.77 -5.94
CA LYS A 189 18.48 -2.75 -5.40
C LYS A 189 17.84 -1.84 -4.34
N PRO A 190 16.60 -1.34 -4.50
CA PRO A 190 15.97 -0.49 -3.48
C PRO A 190 15.78 -1.19 -2.13
N PHE A 191 15.31 -2.44 -2.12
CA PHE A 191 15.09 -3.16 -0.87
C PHE A 191 16.42 -3.58 -0.22
N ARG A 192 17.41 -4.02 -1.01
CA ARG A 192 18.74 -4.33 -0.49
C ARG A 192 19.39 -3.13 0.19
N PHE A 193 19.30 -1.95 -0.43
CA PHE A 193 19.76 -0.70 0.19
C PHE A 193 19.08 -0.47 1.55
N PHE A 194 17.76 -0.62 1.64
CA PHE A 194 17.07 -0.55 2.94
C PHE A 194 17.56 -1.63 3.93
N ALA A 195 17.69 -2.88 3.49
CA ALA A 195 18.07 -4.00 4.33
C ALA A 195 19.48 -3.88 4.92
N GLU A 196 20.42 -3.30 4.15
CA GLU A 196 21.80 -3.05 4.57
C GLU A 196 21.89 -2.01 5.69
N HIS A 197 21.04 -0.98 5.68
CA HIS A 197 21.15 0.15 6.60
C HIS A 197 20.14 0.13 7.76
N ARG A 198 19.03 -0.62 7.65
CA ARG A 198 17.93 -0.59 8.65
C ARG A 198 18.35 -0.94 10.09
N ALA A 199 19.42 -1.71 10.27
CA ALA A 199 19.91 -2.08 11.60
C ALA A 199 20.54 -0.87 12.31
N GLU A 200 21.35 -0.09 11.59
CA GLU A 200 21.91 1.17 12.07
C GLU A 200 20.79 2.17 12.34
N TRP A 201 19.88 2.35 11.37
CA TRP A 201 18.77 3.30 11.50
C TRP A 201 17.79 2.98 12.64
N ALA A 202 17.73 1.72 13.08
CA ALA A 202 16.89 1.32 14.20
C ALA A 202 17.53 1.66 15.57
N ALA A 203 18.85 1.77 15.64
CA ALA A 203 19.59 2.01 16.89
C ALA A 203 20.06 3.47 17.03
N GLU A 204 20.45 4.08 15.91
CA GLU A 204 21.11 5.39 15.86
C GLU A 204 20.19 6.50 15.34
N THR A 205 20.55 7.75 15.63
CA THR A 205 19.82 8.94 15.15
C THR A 205 20.27 9.31 13.72
N CYS A 206 19.78 8.57 12.72
CA CYS A 206 20.15 8.73 11.31
C CYS A 206 19.07 9.41 10.45
N TYR A 207 18.39 10.43 10.98
CA TYR A 207 17.30 11.10 10.25
C TYR A 207 17.81 11.93 9.07
N VAL A 208 17.07 11.86 7.97
CA VAL A 208 17.22 12.75 6.82
C VAL A 208 16.03 13.71 6.80
N TYR A 209 16.30 14.99 6.55
CA TYR A 209 15.29 16.04 6.57
C TYR A 209 15.07 16.57 5.13
N PRO A 210 14.28 15.86 4.29
CA PRO A 210 13.95 16.38 2.97
C PRO A 210 13.15 17.68 3.11
N GLY A 211 13.48 18.65 2.25
CA GLY A 211 12.71 19.90 2.14
C GLY A 211 11.41 19.73 1.36
N ALA A 212 10.64 20.82 1.25
CA ALA A 212 9.49 20.87 0.36
C ALA A 212 9.94 20.74 -1.12
N ILE A 213 9.02 20.25 -1.97
CA ILE A 213 9.24 20.21 -3.43
C ILE A 213 9.57 21.63 -3.92
N GLN A 214 10.68 21.77 -4.65
CA GLN A 214 11.10 23.02 -5.26
C GLN A 214 10.79 22.99 -6.75
N TYR A 215 10.11 24.02 -7.25
CA TYR A 215 9.76 24.17 -8.66
C TYR A 215 10.71 25.11 -9.42
N PHE A 216 11.47 25.91 -8.68
CA PHE A 216 12.38 26.91 -9.21
C PHE A 216 13.74 26.75 -8.53
N GLY A 217 14.81 26.90 -9.31
CA GLY A 217 16.17 26.79 -8.82
C GLY A 217 17.00 25.85 -9.67
N PRO A 218 18.14 25.38 -9.11
CA PRO A 218 19.04 24.47 -9.82
C PRO A 218 18.36 23.13 -10.14
N ARG A 219 18.66 22.56 -11.33
CA ARG A 219 18.06 21.30 -11.81
C ARG A 219 18.33 20.15 -10.86
N GLU A 220 19.49 20.12 -10.21
CA GLU A 220 19.87 19.11 -9.23
C GLU A 220 19.00 19.10 -7.96
N VAL A 221 18.16 20.12 -7.76
CA VAL A 221 17.18 20.20 -6.67
C VAL A 221 15.76 19.99 -7.20
N CYS A 222 15.40 20.67 -8.28
CA CYS A 222 14.02 20.70 -8.78
C CYS A 222 13.65 19.48 -9.63
N ASP A 223 14.61 18.87 -10.32
CA ASP A 223 14.39 17.78 -11.27
C ASP A 223 14.81 16.42 -10.67
N LEU A 224 14.85 16.32 -9.34
CA LEU A 224 15.19 15.09 -8.63
C LEU A 224 14.16 13.99 -8.90
N THR A 225 14.67 12.77 -9.11
CA THR A 225 13.85 11.55 -9.15
C THR A 225 13.77 10.89 -7.78
N THR A 226 12.84 9.93 -7.63
CA THR A 226 12.76 9.13 -6.41
C THR A 226 14.04 8.32 -6.19
N ARG A 227 14.39 8.07 -4.92
CA ARG A 227 15.51 7.16 -4.59
C ARG A 227 15.30 5.76 -5.18
N THR A 228 14.06 5.29 -5.26
CA THR A 228 13.69 4.03 -5.90
C THR A 228 14.15 4.01 -7.36
N LEU A 229 13.76 5.00 -8.17
CA LEU A 229 14.12 5.06 -9.58
C LEU A 229 15.65 5.19 -9.76
N ALA A 230 16.30 6.01 -8.94
CA ALA A 230 17.74 6.17 -8.96
C ALA A 230 18.47 4.85 -8.66
N LEU A 231 18.03 4.08 -7.66
CA LEU A 231 18.63 2.80 -7.28
C LEU A 231 18.35 1.69 -8.30
N GLU A 232 17.16 1.65 -8.91
CA GLU A 232 16.82 0.68 -9.95
C GLU A 232 17.64 0.90 -11.25
N LYS A 233 18.09 2.13 -11.49
CA LYS A 233 18.85 2.52 -12.70
C LYS A 233 20.33 2.79 -12.44
N ALA A 234 20.78 2.67 -11.20
CA ALA A 234 22.20 2.68 -10.83
C ALA A 234 22.94 1.46 -11.38
#